data_AF-A0A7S3AGZ5-F1
#
_entry.id   AF-A0A7S3AGZ5-F1
#
_cell.length_a   1.000
_cell.length_b   1.000
_cell.length_c   1.000
_cell.angle_alpha   90.00
_cell.angle_beta   90.00
_cell.angle_gamma   90.00
#
_symmetry.space_group_name_H-M   'P 1'
#
loop_
_entity.id
_entity.type
_entity.pdbx_description
1 polymer ?
#
loop_
_entity_poly.entity_id
_entity_poly.type
_entity_poly.pdbx_seq_one_letter_code
_entity_poly.pdbx_strand_id
1 'polypeptide(L)'
;LDAMQIAEGPVLSRDGPAVTPRYEPAWFFEDIPAELVAHCLRPRRREPLDADAREWLYKQLVAHGHEANGKGQHIMAHAWFECAWCVKDDISSYISAVNMRLRLGQHTLATRLYEQLLGTSNLTEAQRELVTRKLKESTQAQTTRVHAPKPAAFPQDEVAQLLRSPPAVAEGGEADRERSVRLARRHGHAANEVADYEAAHLWFDCAYVLSRQLADLLSAANMRVKLFEASPAAEALYRHVLSEPGVPEREGGMAATKLAELEEKKNSTLEYQDMY
;
A
#
# COMPACT_ATOMS: atom_id res chain seq x y z
N LEU A 1 -12.76 -25.21 -2.03
CA LEU A 1 -11.42 -24.67 -2.36
C LEU A 1 -11.57 -23.99 -3.70
N ASP A 2 -12.01 -22.72 -3.64
CA ASP A 2 -12.11 -21.88 -4.83
C ASP A 2 -10.72 -21.75 -5.44
N ALA A 3 -10.60 -21.95 -6.75
CA ALA A 3 -9.35 -21.74 -7.45
C ALA A 3 -8.87 -20.32 -7.12
N MET A 4 -7.69 -20.17 -6.52
CA MET A 4 -7.11 -18.84 -6.24
C MET A 4 -7.11 -18.05 -7.53
N GLN A 5 -7.93 -17.00 -7.58
CA GLN A 5 -8.03 -16.10 -8.71
C GLN A 5 -6.97 -15.03 -8.52
N ILE A 6 -6.05 -14.91 -9.47
CA ILE A 6 -5.16 -13.76 -9.51
C ILE A 6 -6.01 -12.58 -9.97
N ALA A 7 -5.96 -11.47 -9.23
CA ALA A 7 -6.79 -10.31 -9.53
C ALA A 7 -6.36 -9.66 -10.85
N GLU A 8 -7.08 -10.02 -11.92
CA GLU A 8 -7.06 -9.33 -13.19
C GLU A 8 -8.32 -8.47 -13.27
N GLY A 9 -8.18 -7.26 -13.78
CA GLY A 9 -9.33 -6.39 -14.02
C GLY A 9 -8.93 -5.34 -15.04
N PRO A 10 -9.89 -4.64 -15.65
CA PRO A 10 -9.59 -3.70 -16.73
C PRO A 10 -8.61 -2.61 -16.25
N VAL A 11 -7.73 -2.18 -17.15
CA VAL A 11 -6.92 -0.96 -16.96
C VAL A 11 -7.85 0.22 -17.17
N LEU A 12 -7.92 1.16 -16.22
CA LEU A 12 -8.72 2.37 -16.38
C LEU A 12 -8.19 3.21 -17.55
N SER A 13 -9.08 3.91 -18.25
CA SER A 13 -8.67 4.86 -19.29
C SER A 13 -7.81 5.98 -18.69
N ARG A 14 -6.98 6.59 -19.53
CA ARG A 14 -6.04 7.67 -19.18
C ARG A 14 -6.71 8.90 -18.51
N ASP A 15 -8.03 9.01 -18.61
CA ASP A 15 -8.86 10.07 -18.03
C ASP A 15 -9.43 9.73 -16.64
N GLY A 16 -8.99 8.62 -16.03
CA GLY A 16 -9.36 8.24 -14.66
C GLY A 16 -8.89 9.26 -13.62
N PRO A 17 -9.52 9.28 -12.43
CA PRO A 17 -9.10 10.18 -11.35
C PRO A 17 -7.61 10.00 -11.05
N ALA A 18 -6.91 11.12 -10.82
CA ALA A 18 -5.49 11.14 -10.55
C ALA A 18 -5.11 10.06 -9.54
N VAL A 19 -4.26 9.12 -9.97
CA VAL A 19 -3.71 8.07 -9.12
C VAL A 19 -2.96 8.75 -7.98
N THR A 20 -3.21 8.36 -6.72
CA THR A 20 -2.55 9.05 -5.63
C THR A 20 -1.06 8.70 -5.61
N PRO A 21 -0.19 9.67 -5.34
CA PRO A 21 1.26 9.51 -5.31
C PRO A 21 1.73 8.75 -4.05
N ARG A 22 0.92 7.82 -3.51
CA ARG A 22 1.19 7.11 -2.25
C ARG A 22 2.48 6.29 -2.27
N TYR A 23 3.01 5.97 -3.46
CA TYR A 23 4.29 5.27 -3.68
C TYR A 23 5.33 6.12 -4.38
N GLU A 24 4.96 7.34 -4.79
CA GLU A 24 5.95 8.27 -5.30
C GLU A 24 6.60 8.92 -4.09
N PRO A 25 7.93 8.82 -3.97
CA PRO A 25 8.61 9.40 -2.84
C PRO A 25 8.35 10.92 -2.88
N ALA A 26 7.93 11.49 -1.76
CA ALA A 26 7.29 12.82 -1.72
C ALA A 26 8.20 13.99 -2.12
N TRP A 27 9.35 13.76 -2.74
CA TRP A 27 10.26 14.80 -3.26
C TRP A 27 9.85 15.27 -4.65
N PHE A 28 8.89 14.62 -5.31
CA PHE A 28 8.39 15.10 -6.61
C PHE A 28 7.44 16.29 -6.50
N PHE A 29 6.77 16.44 -5.38
CA PHE A 29 5.71 17.43 -5.23
C PHE A 29 6.14 18.54 -4.27
N GLU A 30 6.44 19.71 -4.83
CA GLU A 30 6.47 20.96 -4.06
C GLU A 30 5.10 21.22 -3.42
N ASP A 31 4.02 20.84 -4.11
CA ASP A 31 2.65 20.88 -3.59
C ASP A 31 1.85 19.64 -4.01
N ILE A 32 0.94 19.21 -3.15
CA ILE A 32 0.09 18.05 -3.36
C ILE A 32 -1.34 18.51 -3.62
N PRO A 33 -1.95 18.15 -4.76
CA PRO A 33 -3.33 18.52 -5.08
C PRO A 33 -4.31 18.14 -3.96
N ALA A 34 -5.26 19.05 -3.67
CA ALA A 34 -6.22 18.87 -2.58
C ALA A 34 -7.09 17.62 -2.77
N GLU A 35 -7.37 17.25 -4.02
CA GLU A 35 -8.12 16.06 -4.40
C GLU A 35 -7.42 14.78 -3.95
N LEU A 36 -6.09 14.75 -4.02
CA LEU A 36 -5.28 13.60 -3.58
C LEU A 36 -5.27 13.49 -2.05
N VAL A 37 -5.19 14.62 -1.36
CA VAL A 37 -5.32 14.68 0.10
C VAL A 37 -6.71 14.19 0.52
N ALA A 38 -7.77 14.67 -0.15
CA ALA A 38 -9.15 14.26 0.12
C ALA A 38 -9.37 12.77 -0.15
N HIS A 39 -8.79 12.21 -1.21
CA HIS A 39 -8.82 10.78 -1.47
C HIS A 39 -8.16 10.00 -0.33
N CYS A 40 -7.07 10.54 0.23
CA CYS A 40 -6.38 9.88 1.33
C CYS A 40 -7.12 9.88 2.67
N LEU A 41 -8.10 10.77 2.86
CA LEU A 41 -8.84 10.95 4.11
C LEU A 41 -10.17 10.19 4.16
N ARG A 42 -10.58 9.57 3.05
CA ARG A 42 -11.82 8.79 2.98
C ARG A 42 -11.52 7.34 3.34
N PRO A 43 -12.22 6.74 4.32
CA PRO A 43 -12.18 5.31 4.48
C PRO A 43 -12.61 4.65 3.17
N ARG A 44 -11.83 3.66 2.73
CA ARG A 44 -12.03 3.03 1.43
C ARG A 44 -13.20 2.06 1.47
N ARG A 45 -13.67 1.67 0.28
CA ARG A 45 -14.80 0.74 0.18
C ARG A 45 -14.44 -0.56 0.91
N ARG A 46 -15.27 -0.90 1.88
CA ARG A 46 -15.16 -2.12 2.67
C ARG A 46 -16.15 -3.16 2.20
N GLU A 47 -15.68 -4.37 2.23
CA GLU A 47 -16.49 -5.56 2.05
C GLU A 47 -17.29 -5.77 3.35
N PRO A 48 -18.59 -6.13 3.28
CA PRO A 48 -19.42 -6.22 4.47
C PRO A 48 -18.98 -7.38 5.37
N LEU A 49 -18.56 -7.02 6.59
CA LEU A 49 -18.26 -7.95 7.67
C LEU A 49 -19.27 -7.76 8.80
N ASP A 50 -19.61 -8.85 9.50
CA ASP A 50 -20.30 -8.74 10.78
C ASP A 50 -19.41 -8.05 11.84
N ALA A 51 -20.03 -7.62 12.94
CA ALA A 51 -19.34 -6.82 13.95
C ALA A 51 -18.16 -7.55 14.60
N ASP A 52 -18.27 -8.86 14.81
CA ASP A 52 -17.26 -9.67 15.48
C ASP A 52 -16.07 -9.95 14.56
N ALA A 53 -16.33 -10.31 13.30
CA ALA A 53 -15.31 -10.48 12.27
C ALA A 53 -14.55 -9.17 12.00
N ARG A 54 -15.28 -8.04 11.98
CA ARG A 54 -14.69 -6.71 11.83
C ARG A 54 -13.78 -6.35 13.00
N GLU A 55 -14.23 -6.55 14.23
CA GLU A 55 -13.42 -6.25 15.42
C GLU A 55 -12.20 -7.18 15.52
N TRP A 56 -12.38 -8.46 15.23
CA TRP A 56 -11.29 -9.43 15.20
C TRP A 56 -10.24 -9.05 14.15
N LEU A 57 -10.65 -8.79 12.90
CA LEU A 57 -9.73 -8.44 11.81
C LEU A 57 -9.00 -7.13 12.13
N TYR A 58 -9.72 -6.11 12.63
CA TYR A 58 -9.13 -4.85 13.07
C TYR A 58 -7.99 -5.07 14.07
N LYS A 59 -8.19 -5.90 15.10
CA LYS A 59 -7.16 -6.19 16.10
C LYS A 59 -5.93 -6.86 15.48
N GLN A 60 -6.12 -7.81 14.57
CA GLN A 60 -5.01 -8.48 13.87
C GLN A 60 -4.19 -7.49 13.04
N LEU A 61 -4.87 -6.62 12.27
CA LEU A 61 -4.21 -5.61 11.43
C LEU A 61 -3.42 -4.61 12.28
N VAL A 62 -3.97 -4.13 13.39
CA VAL A 62 -3.27 -3.21 14.31
C VAL A 62 -2.05 -3.88 14.95
N ALA A 63 -2.18 -5.14 15.39
CA ALA A 63 -1.07 -5.90 15.96
C ALA A 63 0.08 -6.06 14.95
N HIS A 64 -0.21 -6.48 13.72
CA HIS A 64 0.79 -6.59 12.66
C HIS A 64 1.40 -5.22 12.28
N GLY A 65 0.61 -4.15 12.27
CA GLY A 65 1.10 -2.80 12.03
C GLY A 65 2.11 -2.34 13.08
N HIS A 66 1.84 -2.59 14.36
CA HIS A 66 2.78 -2.29 15.44
C HIS A 66 4.05 -3.15 15.38
N GLU A 67 3.92 -4.44 15.09
CA GLU A 67 5.07 -5.34 14.95
C GLU A 67 5.97 -4.91 13.78
N ALA A 68 5.40 -4.65 12.60
CA ALA A 68 6.13 -4.16 11.43
C ALA A 68 6.84 -2.83 11.73
N ASN A 69 6.16 -1.90 12.40
CA ASN A 69 6.75 -0.62 12.81
C ASN A 69 7.94 -0.80 13.77
N GLY A 70 7.81 -1.71 14.75
CA GLY A 70 8.89 -2.05 15.69
C GLY A 70 10.13 -2.61 14.99
N LYS A 71 9.96 -3.30 13.85
CA LYS A 71 11.04 -3.83 12.99
C LYS A 71 11.57 -2.83 11.96
N GLY A 72 11.10 -1.57 11.97
CA GLY A 72 11.46 -0.57 10.96
C GLY A 72 10.87 -0.82 9.58
N GLN A 73 9.90 -1.72 9.43
CA GLN A 73 9.23 -2.03 8.17
C GLN A 73 8.08 -1.04 7.94
N HIS A 74 8.41 0.23 7.73
CA HIS A 74 7.42 1.31 7.70
C HIS A 74 6.42 1.21 6.54
N ILE A 75 6.78 0.58 5.42
CA ILE A 75 5.87 0.35 4.28
C ILE A 75 4.81 -0.67 4.68
N MET A 76 5.23 -1.80 5.25
CA MET A 76 4.27 -2.81 5.70
C MET A 76 3.43 -2.31 6.87
N ALA A 77 4.03 -1.58 7.82
CA ALA A 77 3.29 -0.95 8.91
C ALA A 77 2.22 0.01 8.38
N HIS A 78 2.56 0.81 7.36
CA HIS A 78 1.61 1.69 6.69
C HIS A 78 0.44 0.90 6.09
N ALA A 79 0.71 -0.18 5.35
CA ALA A 79 -0.31 -1.03 4.77
C ALA A 79 -1.27 -1.61 5.82
N TRP A 80 -0.72 -2.17 6.90
CA TRP A 80 -1.52 -2.74 7.99
C TRP A 80 -2.44 -1.70 8.65
N PHE A 81 -1.93 -0.50 8.94
CA PHE A 81 -2.72 0.56 9.57
C PHE A 81 -3.77 1.16 8.63
N GLU A 82 -3.49 1.31 7.34
CA GLU A 82 -4.50 1.74 6.35
C GLU A 82 -5.61 0.68 6.22
N CYS A 83 -5.26 -0.61 6.14
CA CYS A 83 -6.23 -1.69 6.14
C CYS A 83 -7.08 -1.69 7.42
N ALA A 84 -6.48 -1.50 8.59
CA ALA A 84 -7.19 -1.40 9.87
C ALA A 84 -8.18 -0.22 9.88
N TRP A 85 -7.75 0.94 9.37
CA TRP A 85 -8.62 2.10 9.22
C TRP A 85 -9.78 1.82 8.25
N CYS A 86 -9.53 1.18 7.10
CA CYS A 86 -10.60 0.81 6.15
C CYS A 86 -11.64 -0.15 6.75
N VAL A 87 -11.22 -1.01 7.70
CA VAL A 87 -12.13 -1.98 8.35
C VAL A 87 -13.05 -1.28 9.36
N LYS A 88 -12.53 -0.38 10.19
CA LYS A 88 -13.25 0.15 11.37
C LYS A 88 -13.54 1.65 11.33
N ASP A 89 -13.02 2.39 10.36
CA ASP A 89 -13.00 3.85 10.32
C ASP A 89 -12.34 4.46 11.59
N ASP A 90 -11.43 3.71 12.23
CA ASP A 90 -10.75 4.14 13.46
C ASP A 90 -9.66 5.18 13.14
N ILE A 91 -9.83 6.38 13.70
CA ILE A 91 -8.94 7.51 13.45
C ILE A 91 -7.53 7.28 14.02
N SER A 92 -7.39 6.46 15.07
CA SER A 92 -6.08 6.16 15.67
C SER A 92 -5.20 5.35 14.73
N SER A 93 -5.81 4.38 14.04
CA SER A 93 -5.18 3.59 12.98
C SER A 93 -4.81 4.48 11.80
N TYR A 94 -5.67 5.42 11.41
CA TYR A 94 -5.34 6.38 10.37
C TYR A 94 -4.16 7.29 10.74
N ILE A 95 -4.14 7.86 11.95
CA ILE A 95 -3.00 8.65 12.45
C ILE A 95 -1.70 7.81 12.40
N SER A 96 -1.78 6.52 12.74
CA SER A 96 -0.64 5.60 12.67
C SER A 96 -0.18 5.37 11.23
N ALA A 97 -1.09 5.24 10.28
CA ALA A 97 -0.75 5.20 8.86
C ALA A 97 -0.05 6.49 8.39
N VAL A 98 -0.55 7.68 8.74
CA VAL A 98 0.09 8.96 8.40
C VAL A 98 1.47 9.09 9.05
N ASN A 99 1.65 8.61 10.28
CA ASN A 99 2.97 8.55 10.94
C ASN A 99 3.96 7.69 10.15
N MET A 100 3.53 6.58 9.55
CA MET A 100 4.40 5.76 8.72
C MET A 100 4.78 6.49 7.44
N ARG A 101 3.86 7.24 6.81
CA ARG A 101 4.19 8.12 5.68
C ARG A 101 5.27 9.13 6.03
N LEU A 102 5.17 9.78 7.19
CA LEU A 102 6.20 10.68 7.69
C LEU A 102 7.56 9.97 7.79
N ARG A 103 7.61 8.76 8.36
CA ARG A 103 8.85 7.96 8.46
C ARG A 103 9.39 7.50 7.10
N LEU A 104 8.52 7.34 6.11
CA LEU A 104 8.86 7.03 4.72
C LEU A 104 9.36 8.26 3.94
N GLY A 105 9.58 9.40 4.59
CA GLY A 105 10.05 10.61 3.92
C GLY A 105 8.93 11.37 3.21
N GLN A 106 7.66 10.99 3.41
CA GLN A 106 6.51 11.62 2.74
C GLN A 106 6.05 12.91 3.43
N HIS A 107 6.98 13.82 3.72
CA HIS A 107 6.74 14.96 4.63
C HIS A 107 5.69 15.94 4.11
N THR A 108 5.66 16.22 2.80
CA THR A 108 4.64 17.07 2.14
C THR A 108 3.24 16.51 2.36
N LEU A 109 3.05 15.23 2.03
CA LEU A 109 1.76 14.55 2.17
C LEU A 109 1.35 14.44 3.63
N ALA A 110 2.25 14.00 4.51
CA ALA A 110 1.96 13.86 5.93
C ALA A 110 1.51 15.20 6.55
N THR A 111 2.16 16.31 6.21
CA THR A 111 1.78 17.65 6.67
C THR A 111 0.36 18.00 6.25
N ARG A 112 0.03 17.86 4.96
CA ARG A 112 -1.34 18.12 4.45
C ARG A 112 -2.38 17.23 5.15
N LEU A 113 -2.07 15.95 5.39
CA LEU A 113 -2.98 15.04 6.08
C LEU A 113 -3.19 15.43 7.54
N TYR A 114 -2.14 15.84 8.26
CA TYR A 114 -2.28 16.32 9.64
C TYR A 114 -3.06 17.64 9.73
N GLU A 115 -2.85 18.58 8.80
CA GLU A 115 -3.64 19.82 8.71
C GLU A 115 -5.13 19.50 8.59
N GLN A 116 -5.49 18.58 7.69
CA GLN A 116 -6.87 18.16 7.50
C GLN A 116 -7.43 17.42 8.73
N LEU A 117 -6.64 16.55 9.36
CA LEU A 117 -7.03 15.87 10.61
C LEU A 117 -7.32 16.87 11.74
N LEU A 118 -6.54 17.94 11.89
CA LEU A 118 -6.81 18.96 12.90
C LEU A 118 -8.11 19.73 12.64
N GLY A 119 -8.48 19.86 11.36
CA GLY A 119 -9.75 20.45 10.92
C GLY A 119 -10.98 19.58 11.22
N THR A 120 -10.81 18.29 11.55
CA THR A 120 -11.94 17.42 11.90
C THR A 120 -12.37 17.59 13.37
N SER A 121 -13.67 17.43 13.62
CA SER A 121 -14.27 17.58 14.95
C SER A 121 -14.20 16.32 15.82
N ASN A 122 -13.75 15.19 15.27
CA ASN A 122 -13.82 13.86 15.91
C ASN A 122 -12.55 13.42 16.63
N LEU A 123 -11.53 14.27 16.76
CA LEU A 123 -10.32 13.96 17.51
C LEU A 123 -10.55 14.14 19.01
N THR A 124 -10.13 13.16 19.80
CA THR A 124 -9.93 13.33 21.25
C THR A 124 -8.81 14.34 21.52
N GLU A 125 -8.75 14.90 22.73
CA GLU A 125 -7.71 15.86 23.11
C GLU A 125 -6.29 15.26 22.95
N ALA A 126 -6.08 14.03 23.41
CA ALA A 126 -4.82 13.33 23.27
C ALA A 126 -4.42 13.10 21.80
N GLN A 127 -5.39 12.74 20.94
CA GLN A 127 -5.14 12.61 19.50
C GLN A 127 -4.81 13.96 18.86
N ARG A 128 -5.51 15.04 19.24
CA ARG A 128 -5.25 16.40 18.74
C ARG A 128 -3.86 16.89 19.14
N GLU A 129 -3.44 16.63 20.37
CA GLU A 129 -2.07 16.94 20.84
C GLU A 129 -1.03 16.16 20.03
N LEU A 130 -1.24 14.85 19.85
CA LEU A 130 -0.37 13.99 19.05
C LEU A 130 -0.26 14.50 17.60
N VAL A 131 -1.39 14.77 16.94
CA VAL A 131 -1.43 15.27 15.55
C VAL A 131 -0.75 16.63 15.45
N THR A 132 -0.98 17.54 16.41
CA THR A 132 -0.33 18.85 16.44
C THR A 132 1.19 18.73 16.56
N ARG A 133 1.66 17.82 17.43
CA ARG A 133 3.09 17.54 17.56
C ARG A 133 3.66 16.96 16.27
N LYS A 134 2.96 16.01 15.65
CA LYS A 134 3.40 15.37 14.40
C LYS A 134 3.39 16.31 13.20
N LEU A 135 2.46 17.26 13.15
CA LEU A 135 2.45 18.34 12.16
C LEU A 135 3.71 19.20 12.29
N LYS A 136 4.10 19.60 13.52
CA LYS A 136 5.34 20.35 13.74
C LYS A 136 6.57 19.56 13.29
N GLU A 137 6.63 18.26 13.63
CA GLU A 137 7.71 17.37 13.19
C GLU A 137 7.78 17.28 11.64
N SER A 138 6.64 17.13 10.95
CA SER A 138 6.60 17.03 9.49
C SER A 138 6.95 18.35 8.80
N THR A 139 6.50 19.50 9.30
CA THR A 139 6.87 20.82 8.78
C THR A 139 8.37 21.08 8.94
N GLN A 140 8.97 20.75 10.10
CA GLN A 140 10.41 20.87 10.31
C GLN A 140 11.20 19.94 9.37
N ALA A 141 10.69 18.74 9.13
CA ALA A 141 11.30 17.80 8.21
C ALA A 141 11.20 18.26 6.74
N GLN A 142 10.18 19.05 6.36
CA GLN A 142 10.10 19.70 5.04
C GLN A 142 11.16 20.79 4.88
N THR A 143 11.33 21.67 5.88
CA THR A 143 12.30 22.78 5.78
C THR A 143 13.73 22.27 5.70
N THR A 144 14.06 21.24 6.48
CA THR A 144 15.39 20.60 6.46
C THR A 144 15.68 19.94 5.10
N ARG A 145 14.65 19.43 4.43
CA ARG A 145 14.77 18.71 3.15
C ARG A 145 15.18 19.60 2.00
N VAL A 146 14.82 20.89 2.00
CA VAL A 146 15.20 21.84 0.92
C VAL A 146 16.72 21.82 0.66
N HIS A 147 17.51 21.34 1.63
CA HIS A 147 18.96 21.24 1.55
C HIS A 147 19.52 19.82 1.44
N ALA A 148 18.68 18.78 1.43
CA ALA A 148 19.13 17.38 1.43
C ALA A 148 19.12 16.77 0.01
N PRO A 149 20.13 15.94 -0.35
CA PRO A 149 20.13 15.24 -1.63
C PRO A 149 18.99 14.24 -1.72
N LYS A 150 18.45 14.10 -2.93
CA LYS A 150 17.37 13.17 -3.27
C LYS A 150 17.81 11.71 -3.03
N PRO A 151 17.06 10.90 -2.25
CA PRO A 151 17.42 9.52 -1.99
C PRO A 151 17.25 8.65 -3.24
N ALA A 152 18.24 7.80 -3.53
CA ALA A 152 18.33 7.02 -4.77
C ALA A 152 17.61 5.65 -4.77
N ALA A 153 17.18 5.12 -3.61
CA ALA A 153 16.95 3.66 -3.45
C ALA A 153 15.50 3.21 -3.12
N PHE A 154 14.49 4.06 -3.27
CA PHE A 154 13.16 3.81 -2.69
C PHE A 154 12.40 2.55 -3.20
N PRO A 155 12.39 2.21 -4.50
CA PRO A 155 11.64 1.03 -4.98
C PRO A 155 12.19 -0.31 -4.46
N GLN A 156 13.49 -0.36 -4.16
CA GLN A 156 14.14 -1.56 -3.65
C GLN A 156 13.73 -1.82 -2.19
N ASP A 157 13.51 -0.76 -1.41
CA ASP A 157 13.10 -0.87 0.00
C ASP A 157 11.67 -1.40 0.15
N GLU A 158 10.77 -1.06 -0.77
CA GLU A 158 9.40 -1.58 -0.80
C GLU A 158 9.36 -3.07 -1.03
N VAL A 159 9.95 -3.52 -2.14
CA VAL A 159 9.98 -4.95 -2.49
C VAL A 159 10.74 -5.74 -1.43
N ALA A 160 11.86 -5.23 -0.93
CA ALA A 160 12.60 -5.90 0.14
C ALA A 160 11.76 -6.05 1.42
N GLN A 161 10.97 -5.04 1.81
CA GLN A 161 10.10 -5.15 2.99
C GLN A 161 8.98 -6.18 2.78
N LEU A 162 8.38 -6.23 1.59
CA LEU A 162 7.33 -7.19 1.26
C LEU A 162 7.85 -8.63 1.22
N LEU A 163 9.06 -8.82 0.68
CA LEU A 163 9.67 -10.15 0.54
C LEU A 163 10.33 -10.68 1.82
N ARG A 164 10.53 -9.84 2.84
CA ARG A 164 11.04 -10.28 4.15
C ARG A 164 10.16 -11.34 4.80
N SER A 165 10.77 -12.09 5.72
CA SER A 165 10.07 -13.13 6.47
C SER A 165 8.79 -12.59 7.12
N PRO A 166 7.73 -13.42 7.15
CA PRO A 166 6.47 -13.02 7.77
C PRO A 166 6.68 -12.55 9.21
N PRO A 167 5.78 -11.70 9.74
CA PRO A 167 5.71 -11.45 11.17
C PRO A 167 5.67 -12.78 11.93
N ALA A 168 6.18 -12.77 13.17
CA ALA A 168 5.99 -13.94 14.03
C ALA A 168 4.48 -14.21 14.09
N VAL A 169 4.09 -15.48 14.00
CA VAL A 169 2.68 -15.84 13.99
C VAL A 169 2.02 -15.16 15.19
N ALA A 170 1.02 -14.31 14.94
CA ALA A 170 0.24 -13.69 16.01
C ALA A 170 -0.27 -14.79 16.94
N GLU A 171 -0.53 -14.46 18.20
CA GLU A 171 -0.83 -15.40 19.30
C GLU A 171 -1.93 -16.45 18.96
N GLY A 172 -2.73 -16.25 17.91
CA GLY A 172 -3.79 -17.14 17.44
C GLY A 172 -3.39 -18.31 16.52
N GLY A 173 -2.11 -18.48 16.18
CA GLY A 173 -1.63 -19.64 15.43
C GLY A 173 -2.06 -19.70 13.95
N GLU A 174 -1.99 -20.89 13.34
CA GLU A 174 -2.20 -21.09 11.89
C GLU A 174 -3.63 -20.79 11.42
N ALA A 175 -4.65 -21.13 12.23
CA ALA A 175 -6.05 -20.90 11.88
C ALA A 175 -6.39 -19.41 11.77
N ASP A 176 -5.88 -18.59 12.69
CA ASP A 176 -6.05 -17.14 12.65
C ASP A 176 -5.31 -16.52 11.47
N ARG A 177 -4.10 -17.01 11.16
CA ARG A 177 -3.38 -16.63 9.94
C ARG A 177 -4.20 -16.92 8.68
N GLU A 178 -4.74 -18.14 8.55
CA GLU A 178 -5.54 -18.51 7.37
C GLU A 178 -6.81 -17.66 7.26
N ARG A 179 -7.48 -17.39 8.40
CA ARG A 179 -8.65 -16.51 8.44
C ARG A 179 -8.30 -15.08 7.99
N SER A 180 -7.19 -14.52 8.47
CA SER A 180 -6.71 -13.19 8.06
C SER A 180 -6.40 -13.14 6.56
N VAL A 181 -5.73 -14.16 6.02
CA VAL A 181 -5.44 -14.26 4.57
C VAL A 181 -6.73 -14.26 3.74
N ARG A 182 -7.71 -15.09 4.11
CA ARG A 182 -8.99 -15.16 3.37
C ARG A 182 -9.73 -13.82 3.39
N LEU A 183 -9.78 -13.15 4.54
CA LEU A 183 -10.43 -11.83 4.64
C LEU A 183 -9.67 -10.75 3.87
N ALA A 184 -8.34 -10.74 3.95
CA ALA A 184 -7.51 -9.81 3.18
C ALA A 184 -7.72 -9.97 1.67
N ARG A 185 -7.77 -11.21 1.16
CA ARG A 185 -8.10 -11.47 -0.26
C ARG A 185 -9.48 -10.96 -0.64
N ARG A 186 -10.50 -11.27 0.16
CA ARG A 186 -11.89 -10.83 -0.09
C ARG A 186 -11.98 -9.31 -0.19
N HIS A 187 -11.30 -8.58 0.72
CA HIS A 187 -11.20 -7.12 0.65
C HIS A 187 -10.39 -6.62 -0.57
N GLY A 188 -9.27 -7.29 -0.90
CA GLY A 188 -8.44 -6.93 -2.06
C GLY A 188 -9.19 -7.09 -3.38
N HIS A 189 -9.95 -8.17 -3.56
CA HIS A 189 -10.80 -8.39 -4.72
C HIS A 189 -11.94 -7.36 -4.78
N ALA A 190 -12.66 -7.14 -3.67
CA ALA A 190 -13.74 -6.16 -3.64
C ALA A 190 -13.26 -4.73 -3.97
N ALA A 191 -12.04 -4.36 -3.55
CA ALA A 191 -11.41 -3.10 -3.92
C ALA A 191 -11.03 -3.05 -5.42
N ASN A 192 -10.46 -4.12 -5.96
CA ASN A 192 -10.13 -4.22 -7.38
C ASN A 192 -11.36 -4.12 -8.30
N GLU A 193 -12.48 -4.75 -7.92
CA GLU A 193 -13.74 -4.71 -8.67
C GLU A 193 -14.29 -3.29 -8.87
N VAL A 194 -13.98 -2.38 -7.95
CA VAL A 194 -14.45 -0.99 -7.98
C VAL A 194 -13.36 -0.01 -8.40
N ALA A 195 -12.26 -0.56 -8.93
CA ALA A 195 -11.08 0.16 -9.36
C ALA A 195 -10.38 0.98 -8.26
N ASP A 196 -10.56 0.61 -6.98
CA ASP A 196 -9.72 1.10 -5.88
C ASP A 196 -8.45 0.24 -5.80
N TYR A 197 -7.61 0.35 -6.84
CA TYR A 197 -6.38 -0.44 -6.95
C TYR A 197 -5.39 -0.12 -5.81
N GLU A 198 -5.58 1.04 -5.17
CA GLU A 198 -4.81 1.41 -4.02
C GLU A 198 -5.20 0.63 -2.77
N ALA A 199 -6.48 0.47 -2.46
CA ALA A 199 -6.87 -0.46 -1.39
C ALA A 199 -6.48 -1.88 -1.77
N ALA A 200 -6.69 -2.26 -3.04
CA ALA A 200 -6.47 -3.62 -3.50
C ALA A 200 -5.02 -4.07 -3.28
N HIS A 201 -4.02 -3.28 -3.70
CA HIS A 201 -2.62 -3.71 -3.49
C HIS A 201 -2.25 -3.78 -2.01
N LEU A 202 -2.73 -2.87 -1.14
CA LEU A 202 -2.45 -2.93 0.30
C LEU A 202 -2.98 -4.24 0.91
N TRP A 203 -4.21 -4.62 0.53
CA TRP A 203 -4.81 -5.88 0.94
C TRP A 203 -4.05 -7.10 0.41
N PHE A 204 -3.60 -7.07 -0.84
CA PHE A 204 -2.80 -8.16 -1.41
C PHE A 204 -1.38 -8.23 -0.83
N ASP A 205 -0.76 -7.10 -0.49
CA ASP A 205 0.51 -7.06 0.25
C ASP A 205 0.34 -7.73 1.62
N CYS A 206 -0.71 -7.36 2.34
CA CYS A 206 -1.08 -7.98 3.62
C CYS A 206 -1.32 -9.49 3.47
N ALA A 207 -2.08 -9.91 2.45
CA ALA A 207 -2.36 -11.32 2.18
C ALA A 207 -1.07 -12.09 1.87
N TYR A 208 -0.20 -11.55 1.02
CA TYR A 208 1.07 -12.18 0.65
C TYR A 208 2.01 -12.31 1.85
N VAL A 209 2.15 -11.27 2.67
CA VAL A 209 3.02 -11.34 3.86
C VAL A 209 2.59 -12.45 4.80
N LEU A 210 1.29 -12.72 4.92
CA LEU A 210 0.78 -13.80 5.77
C LEU A 210 0.82 -15.18 5.11
N SER A 211 0.49 -15.27 3.81
CA SER A 211 0.31 -16.55 3.10
C SER A 211 1.59 -17.06 2.44
N ARG A 212 2.47 -16.14 2.02
CA ARG A 212 3.61 -16.36 1.11
C ARG A 212 3.24 -16.99 -0.23
N GLN A 213 1.98 -16.94 -0.64
CA GLN A 213 1.52 -17.52 -1.89
C GLN A 213 1.76 -16.57 -3.07
N LEU A 214 2.41 -17.05 -4.13
CA LEU A 214 2.80 -16.25 -5.29
C LEU A 214 1.61 -15.58 -6.01
N ALA A 215 0.40 -16.16 -5.94
CA ALA A 215 -0.79 -15.55 -6.51
C ALA A 215 -1.19 -14.23 -5.82
N ASP A 216 -0.97 -14.10 -4.49
CA ASP A 216 -1.20 -12.84 -3.77
C ASP A 216 -0.16 -11.81 -4.20
N LEU A 217 1.10 -12.23 -4.38
CA LEU A 217 2.18 -11.36 -4.86
C LEU A 217 1.92 -10.85 -6.28
N LEU A 218 1.45 -11.72 -7.17
CA LEU A 218 1.06 -11.34 -8.53
C LEU A 218 -0.13 -10.39 -8.53
N SER A 219 -1.12 -10.60 -7.67
CA SER A 219 -2.24 -9.67 -7.51
C SER A 219 -1.75 -8.30 -7.03
N ALA A 220 -0.82 -8.27 -6.07
CA ALA A 220 -0.20 -7.05 -5.58
C ALA A 220 0.63 -6.32 -6.67
N ALA A 221 1.36 -7.06 -7.50
CA ALA A 221 2.11 -6.53 -8.65
C ALA A 221 1.16 -5.97 -9.73
N ASN A 222 0.10 -6.70 -10.08
CA ASN A 222 -0.90 -6.27 -11.06
C ASN A 222 -1.56 -4.95 -10.65
N MET A 223 -1.91 -4.79 -9.37
CA MET A 223 -2.49 -3.54 -8.89
C MET A 223 -1.49 -2.38 -8.99
N ARG A 224 -0.19 -2.61 -8.75
CA ARG A 224 0.86 -1.61 -8.97
C ARG A 224 0.97 -1.19 -10.43
N VAL A 225 0.83 -2.10 -11.39
CA VAL A 225 0.79 -1.77 -12.83
C VAL A 225 -0.42 -0.92 -13.18
N LYS A 226 -1.59 -1.21 -12.59
CA LYS A 226 -2.80 -0.41 -12.81
C LYS A 226 -2.71 1.00 -12.23
N LEU A 227 -1.95 1.17 -11.15
CA LEU A 227 -1.67 2.47 -10.55
C LEU A 227 -0.61 3.22 -11.35
N PHE A 228 0.46 2.53 -11.74
CA PHE A 228 1.54 3.11 -12.51
C PHE A 228 2.02 2.10 -13.54
N GLU A 229 1.71 2.38 -14.81
CA GLU A 229 1.88 1.45 -15.93
C GLU A 229 3.33 0.97 -16.08
N ALA A 230 4.31 1.82 -15.75
CA ALA A 230 5.74 1.52 -15.79
C ALA A 230 6.33 1.18 -14.40
N SER A 231 5.52 0.66 -13.47
CA SER A 231 5.92 0.43 -12.07
C SER A 231 7.18 -0.42 -11.91
N PRO A 232 8.29 0.16 -11.40
CA PRO A 232 9.51 -0.60 -11.12
C PRO A 232 9.32 -1.63 -10.01
N ALA A 233 8.42 -1.34 -9.05
CA ALA A 233 8.07 -2.29 -8.00
C ALA A 233 7.34 -3.50 -8.59
N ALA A 234 6.35 -3.30 -9.46
CA ALA A 234 5.65 -4.41 -10.12
C ALA A 234 6.62 -5.30 -10.93
N GLU A 235 7.49 -4.66 -11.72
CA GLU A 235 8.54 -5.34 -12.49
C GLU A 235 9.46 -6.20 -11.60
N ALA A 236 9.95 -5.64 -10.49
CA ALA A 236 10.78 -6.37 -9.54
C ALA A 236 10.04 -7.56 -8.91
N LEU A 237 8.73 -7.43 -8.64
CA LEU A 237 7.90 -8.53 -8.14
C LEU A 237 7.69 -9.62 -9.18
N TYR A 238 7.44 -9.29 -10.45
CA TYR A 238 7.34 -10.30 -11.52
C TYR A 238 8.66 -11.04 -11.70
N ARG A 239 9.80 -10.34 -11.69
CA ARG A 239 11.11 -10.98 -11.75
C ARG A 239 11.38 -11.87 -10.55
N HIS A 240 10.95 -11.46 -9.35
CA HIS A 240 11.06 -12.31 -8.18
C HIS A 240 10.25 -13.61 -8.35
N VAL A 241 8.98 -13.54 -8.79
CA VAL A 241 8.16 -14.73 -9.05
C VAL A 241 8.84 -15.68 -10.05
N LEU A 242 9.43 -15.15 -11.12
CA LEU A 242 10.15 -15.94 -12.12
C LEU A 242 11.46 -16.55 -11.60
N SER A 243 12.04 -15.97 -10.54
CA SER A 243 13.26 -16.48 -9.90
C SER A 243 12.99 -17.57 -8.86
N GLU A 244 11.74 -17.76 -8.43
CA GLU A 244 11.39 -18.73 -7.39
C GLU A 244 11.54 -20.18 -7.89
N PRO A 245 12.34 -21.02 -7.21
CA PRO A 245 12.48 -22.42 -7.57
C PRO A 245 11.15 -23.16 -7.52
N GLY A 246 10.76 -23.80 -8.63
CA GLY A 246 9.51 -24.56 -8.69
C GLY A 246 8.25 -23.69 -8.74
N VAL A 247 8.37 -22.43 -9.20
CA VAL A 247 7.20 -21.59 -9.51
C VAL A 247 6.17 -22.39 -10.33
N PRO A 248 4.89 -22.43 -9.92
CA PRO A 248 3.89 -23.16 -10.69
C PRO A 248 3.69 -22.53 -12.07
N GLU A 249 3.39 -23.36 -13.08
CA GLU A 249 3.34 -22.96 -14.48
C GLU A 249 2.38 -21.78 -14.73
N ARG A 250 1.23 -21.77 -14.04
CA ARG A 250 0.24 -20.69 -14.15
C ARG A 250 0.81 -19.35 -13.69
N GLU A 251 1.36 -19.29 -12.49
CA GLU A 251 1.96 -18.10 -11.90
C GLU A 251 3.19 -17.64 -12.70
N GLY A 252 4.05 -18.56 -13.12
CA GLY A 252 5.22 -18.27 -13.94
C GLY A 252 4.85 -17.71 -15.32
N GLY A 253 3.89 -18.34 -16.00
CA GLY A 253 3.39 -17.86 -17.29
C GLY A 253 2.74 -16.48 -17.20
N MET A 254 1.98 -16.21 -16.14
CA MET A 254 1.41 -14.88 -15.89
C MET A 254 2.50 -13.84 -15.62
N ALA A 255 3.47 -14.15 -14.76
CA ALA A 255 4.57 -13.23 -14.44
C ALA A 255 5.39 -12.87 -15.68
N ALA A 256 5.72 -13.86 -16.52
CA ALA A 256 6.44 -13.66 -17.77
C ALA A 256 5.67 -12.77 -18.75
N THR A 257 4.38 -13.06 -18.93
CA THR A 257 3.50 -12.27 -19.81
C THR A 257 3.42 -10.82 -19.34
N LYS A 258 3.16 -10.60 -18.04
CA LYS A 258 3.02 -9.26 -17.46
C LYS A 258 4.32 -8.47 -17.46
N LEU A 259 5.45 -9.14 -17.26
CA LEU A 259 6.77 -8.51 -17.36
C LEU A 259 7.06 -8.05 -18.80
N ALA A 260 6.77 -8.89 -19.80
CA ALA A 260 6.94 -8.54 -21.21
C ALA A 260 6.06 -7.34 -21.62
N GLU A 261 4.78 -7.33 -21.21
CA GLU A 261 3.87 -6.19 -21.42
C GLU A 261 4.45 -4.89 -20.83
N LEU A 262 5.04 -4.95 -19.63
CA LEU A 262 5.61 -3.79 -18.94
C LEU A 262 6.90 -3.29 -19.63
N GLU A 263 7.75 -4.19 -20.12
CA GLU A 263 8.97 -3.87 -20.87
C GLU A 263 8.64 -3.22 -22.23
N GLU A 264 7.64 -3.74 -22.95
CA GLU A 264 7.16 -3.16 -24.22
C GLU A 264 6.68 -1.71 -24.04
N LYS A 265 5.88 -1.47 -22.99
CA LYS A 265 5.34 -0.14 -22.67
C LYS A 265 6.43 0.87 -22.29
N LYS A 266 7.46 0.42 -21.58
CA LYS A 266 8.64 1.26 -21.26
C LYS A 266 9.40 1.68 -22.52
N ASN A 267 9.65 0.73 -23.42
CA ASN A 267 10.35 1.02 -24.68
C ASN A 267 9.54 2.02 -25.54
N SER A 268 8.23 1.82 -25.63
CA SER A 268 7.32 2.73 -26.35
C SER A 268 7.31 4.15 -25.77
N THR A 269 7.44 4.27 -24.45
CA THR A 269 7.48 5.57 -23.77
C THR A 269 8.79 6.31 -24.04
N LEU A 270 9.92 5.59 -24.09
CA LEU A 270 11.23 6.16 -24.37
C LEU A 270 11.33 6.65 -25.82
N GLU A 271 10.84 5.86 -26.79
CA GLU A 271 10.81 6.26 -28.20
C GLU A 271 10.00 7.54 -28.43
N TYR A 272 8.90 7.73 -27.70
CA TYR A 272 8.12 8.97 -27.79
C TYR A 272 8.86 10.18 -27.21
N GLN A 273 9.69 10.00 -26.17
CA GLN A 273 10.47 11.09 -25.57
C GLN A 273 11.66 11.51 -26.45
N ASP A 274 12.23 10.60 -27.24
CA ASP A 274 13.36 10.91 -28.14
C ASP A 274 12.92 11.61 -29.45
N MET A 275 11.62 11.59 -29.77
CA MET A 275 11.07 12.23 -30.99
C MET A 275 10.65 13.70 -30.80
N TYR A 276 10.65 14.23 -29.57
CA TYR A 276 10.18 15.58 -29.23
C TYR A 276 11.16 16.31 -28.31
#